data_AF-A0A7R9WWN8-F1
#
_entry.id   AF-A0A7R9WWN8-F1
#
_cell.length_a   1.000
_cell.length_b   1.000
_cell.length_c   1.000
_cell.angle_alpha   90.00
_cell.angle_beta   90.00
_cell.angle_gamma   90.00
#
_symmetry.space_group_name_H-M   'P 1'
#
loop_
_entity.id
_entity.type
_entity.pdbx_description
1 polymer ?
#
loop_
_entity_poly.entity_id
_entity_poly.type
_entity_poly.pdbx_seq_one_letter_code
_entity_poly.pdbx_strand_id
1 'polypeptide(L)'
;VRIKDEALVAAVTLSDRYITNRFQPDKSIDLIDEACSKLRLEQESKPEPLWNKERHLMTKQIELSALENEEQPSAQVKERRSVIRDQVTMLQDEVEKMTKEWQDERGKLTKVKDLKEQLATKKHEMEVARSRGDFNKAGELLHGTIPRLEQQVQDLETDTSTATGKLLDHAVTAETIAKVVARHTGIPITKLTGQEGQKLLAMEDTLRTRVVGQDHALESVANCVRLSRTGLQAKDKTLGNFLFLGPSGVGVSQRRQVAVGLFDRFACASASMAGCACLNQVRVKSCSCFISS
;
A
#
# COMPACT_ATOMS: atom_id res chain seq x y z
N VAL A 1 1.18 8.70 -17.71
CA VAL A 1 1.74 8.09 -16.49
C VAL A 1 3.24 8.35 -16.44
N ARG A 2 3.77 8.85 -15.31
CA ARG A 2 5.22 9.01 -15.11
C ARG A 2 5.73 7.78 -14.34
N ILE A 3 6.87 7.24 -14.72
CA ILE A 3 7.54 6.14 -13.99
C ILE A 3 8.77 6.73 -13.35
N LYS A 4 8.93 6.55 -12.03
CA LYS A 4 10.16 6.97 -11.35
C LYS A 4 11.24 5.91 -11.48
N ASP A 5 12.50 6.32 -11.44
CA ASP A 5 13.64 5.40 -11.52
C ASP A 5 13.64 4.36 -10.39
N GLU A 6 13.20 4.75 -9.18
CA GLU A 6 13.02 3.82 -8.05
C GLU A 6 12.05 2.68 -8.38
N ALA A 7 11.03 2.93 -9.20
CA ALA A 7 10.06 1.92 -9.61
C ALA A 7 10.68 0.95 -10.62
N LEU A 8 11.57 1.40 -11.50
CA LEU A 8 12.29 0.54 -12.44
C LEU A 8 13.21 -0.42 -11.70
N VAL A 9 13.98 0.09 -10.72
CA VAL A 9 14.86 -0.73 -9.87
C VAL A 9 14.03 -1.74 -9.07
N ALA A 10 12.91 -1.30 -8.48
CA ALA A 10 12.01 -2.17 -7.75
C ALA A 10 11.41 -3.28 -8.65
N ALA A 11 11.00 -2.94 -9.88
CA ALA A 11 10.43 -3.91 -10.81
C ALA A 11 11.43 -5.03 -11.14
N VAL A 12 12.68 -4.68 -11.43
CA VAL A 12 13.73 -5.68 -11.73
C VAL A 12 14.06 -6.52 -10.51
N THR A 13 14.32 -5.88 -9.36
CA THR A 13 14.76 -6.58 -8.14
C THR A 13 13.67 -7.49 -7.55
N LEU A 14 12.42 -7.03 -7.51
CA LEU A 14 11.31 -7.80 -6.95
C LEU A 14 10.85 -8.91 -7.90
N SER A 15 10.80 -8.66 -9.20
CA SER A 15 10.46 -9.71 -10.18
C SER A 15 11.52 -10.80 -10.22
N ASP A 16 12.80 -10.44 -10.08
CA ASP A 16 13.88 -11.42 -10.03
C ASP A 16 13.77 -12.33 -8.82
N ARG A 17 13.51 -11.73 -7.65
CA ARG A 17 13.45 -12.45 -6.38
C ARG A 17 12.19 -13.29 -6.21
N TYR A 18 11.02 -12.79 -6.61
CA TYR A 18 9.73 -13.38 -6.22
C TYR A 18 8.96 -14.02 -7.38
N ILE A 19 9.29 -13.69 -8.64
CA ILE A 19 8.65 -14.27 -9.83
C ILE A 19 9.66 -15.18 -10.52
N THR A 20 9.73 -16.43 -10.03
CA THR A 20 10.73 -17.42 -10.49
C THR A 20 10.28 -18.24 -11.70
N ASN A 21 9.01 -18.17 -12.07
CA ASN A 21 8.43 -18.91 -13.20
C ASN A 21 8.54 -18.18 -14.55
N ARG A 22 9.11 -16.96 -14.58
CA ARG A 22 9.32 -16.13 -15.77
C ARG A 22 10.75 -15.58 -15.81
N PHE A 23 11.19 -15.16 -16.98
CA PHE A 23 12.53 -14.65 -17.23
C PHE A 23 12.54 -13.14 -17.48
N GLN A 24 13.70 -12.51 -17.23
CA GLN A 24 13.94 -11.12 -17.64
C GLN A 24 14.19 -11.04 -19.15
N PRO A 25 13.88 -9.91 -19.82
CA PRO A 25 13.31 -8.66 -19.28
C PRO A 25 11.77 -8.65 -19.16
N ASP A 26 11.10 -9.65 -19.73
CA ASP A 26 9.64 -9.74 -19.89
C ASP A 26 8.89 -9.48 -18.57
N LYS A 27 9.24 -10.21 -17.51
CA LYS A 27 8.56 -10.09 -16.20
C LYS A 27 8.64 -8.71 -15.56
N SER A 28 9.71 -7.95 -15.80
CA SER A 28 9.82 -6.59 -15.25
C SER A 28 8.97 -5.59 -16.03
N ILE A 29 8.92 -5.76 -17.36
CA ILE A 29 8.10 -4.92 -18.25
C ILE A 29 6.62 -5.14 -17.92
N ASP A 30 6.20 -6.39 -17.74
CA ASP A 30 4.83 -6.73 -17.33
C ASP A 30 4.41 -6.05 -16.02
N LEU A 31 5.27 -6.08 -14.99
CA LEU A 31 4.97 -5.42 -13.72
C LEU A 31 4.82 -3.91 -13.86
N ILE A 32 5.65 -3.28 -14.69
CA ILE A 32 5.58 -1.86 -14.96
C ILE A 32 4.28 -1.54 -15.71
N ASP A 33 3.91 -2.35 -16.70
CA ASP A 33 2.69 -2.15 -17.49
C ASP A 33 1.42 -2.31 -16.64
N GLU A 34 1.38 -3.35 -15.79
CA GLU A 34 0.28 -3.56 -14.86
C GLU A 34 0.17 -2.39 -13.85
N ALA A 35 1.31 -1.93 -13.32
CA ALA A 35 1.34 -0.78 -12.42
C ALA A 35 0.88 0.52 -13.10
N CYS A 36 1.28 0.74 -14.36
CA CYS A 36 0.88 1.90 -15.15
C CYS A 36 -0.63 1.86 -15.46
N SER A 37 -1.13 0.71 -15.87
CA SER A 37 -2.55 0.49 -16.16
C SER A 37 -3.41 0.71 -14.92
N LYS A 38 -2.97 0.19 -13.77
CA LYS A 38 -3.63 0.40 -12.49
C LYS A 38 -3.70 1.89 -12.13
N LEU A 39 -2.55 2.58 -12.19
CA LEU A 39 -2.51 4.01 -11.87
C LEU A 39 -3.39 4.84 -12.80
N ARG A 40 -3.46 4.46 -14.08
CA ARG A 40 -4.34 5.13 -15.05
C ARG A 40 -5.82 4.96 -14.69
N LEU A 41 -6.24 3.76 -14.30
CA LEU A 41 -7.61 3.53 -13.84
C LEU A 41 -7.93 4.36 -12.59
N GLU A 42 -6.99 4.43 -11.64
CA GLU A 42 -7.13 5.26 -10.44
C GLU A 42 -7.30 6.75 -10.79
N GLN A 43 -6.54 7.26 -11.76
CA GLN A 43 -6.62 8.66 -12.24
C GLN A 43 -7.93 9.00 -12.97
N GLU A 44 -8.50 8.05 -13.71
CA GLU A 44 -9.77 8.22 -14.43
C GLU A 44 -10.98 8.10 -13.49
N SER A 45 -10.81 7.39 -12.37
CA SER A 45 -11.83 7.19 -11.34
C SER A 45 -11.87 8.30 -10.29
N LYS A 46 -13.00 8.42 -9.57
CA LYS A 46 -13.08 9.30 -8.40
C LYS A 46 -12.23 8.72 -7.26
N PRO A 47 -11.45 9.53 -6.53
CA PRO A 47 -10.63 9.05 -5.44
C PRO A 47 -11.51 8.52 -4.29
N GLU A 48 -11.04 7.47 -3.62
CA GLU A 48 -11.78 6.77 -2.56
C GLU A 48 -12.27 7.70 -1.42
N PRO A 49 -11.49 8.70 -0.95
CA PRO A 49 -11.99 9.66 0.03
C PRO A 49 -13.20 10.47 -0.44
N LEU A 50 -13.23 10.90 -1.71
CA LEU A 50 -14.36 11.61 -2.29
C LEU A 50 -15.58 10.71 -2.40
N TRP A 51 -15.39 9.49 -2.90
CA TRP A 51 -16.49 8.52 -3.04
C TRP A 51 -17.14 8.13 -1.71
N ASN A 52 -16.34 7.98 -0.65
CA ASN A 52 -16.85 7.73 0.70
C ASN A 52 -17.71 8.90 1.22
N LYS A 53 -17.26 10.14 1.00
CA LYS A 53 -18.06 11.33 1.38
C LYS A 53 -19.34 11.45 0.56
N GLU A 54 -19.30 11.16 -0.75
CA GLU A 54 -20.50 11.15 -1.60
C GLU A 54 -21.53 10.12 -1.11
N ARG A 55 -21.09 8.91 -0.74
CA ARG A 55 -21.97 7.89 -0.15
C ARG A 55 -22.56 8.32 1.19
N HIS A 56 -21.76 8.96 2.04
CA HIS A 56 -22.24 9.48 3.33
C HIS A 56 -23.27 10.58 3.12
N LEU A 57 -23.02 11.49 2.18
CA LEU A 57 -23.95 12.54 1.79
C LEU A 57 -25.27 11.95 1.30
N MET A 58 -25.22 10.96 0.40
CA MET A 58 -26.42 10.28 -0.11
C MET A 58 -27.22 9.64 1.03
N THR A 59 -26.54 8.97 1.96
CA THR A 59 -27.20 8.34 3.13
C THR A 59 -27.91 9.38 3.98
N LYS A 60 -27.28 10.54 4.21
CA LYS A 60 -27.86 11.64 4.98
C LYS A 60 -29.00 12.34 4.25
N GLN A 61 -28.94 12.45 2.94
CA GLN A 61 -30.03 12.97 2.11
C GLN A 61 -31.26 12.05 2.13
N ILE A 62 -31.06 10.73 2.12
CA ILE A 62 -32.14 9.75 2.30
C ILE A 62 -32.74 9.85 3.70
N GLU A 63 -31.89 9.99 4.74
CA GLU A 63 -32.36 10.21 6.11
C GLU A 63 -33.19 11.50 6.21
N LEU A 64 -32.73 12.59 5.56
CA LEU A 64 -33.45 13.86 5.51
C LEU A 64 -34.82 13.68 4.83
N SER A 65 -34.87 13.10 3.63
CA SER A 65 -36.12 12.95 2.88
C SER A 65 -37.13 12.04 3.58
N ALA A 66 -36.67 11.00 4.27
CA ALA A 66 -37.52 10.16 5.11
C ALA A 66 -38.19 10.98 6.23
N LEU A 67 -37.43 11.84 6.91
CA LEU A 67 -37.93 12.71 7.99
C LEU A 67 -38.82 13.87 7.47
N GLU A 68 -38.71 14.25 6.19
CA GLU A 68 -39.55 15.26 5.56
C GLU A 68 -40.95 14.76 5.23
N ASN A 69 -41.09 13.46 4.98
CA ASN A 69 -42.35 12.82 4.60
C ASN A 69 -43.20 12.36 5.82
N GLU A 70 -42.77 12.64 7.06
CA GLU A 70 -43.56 12.33 8.26
C GLU A 70 -44.68 13.38 8.47
N GLU A 71 -45.95 12.94 8.46
CA GLU A 71 -47.13 13.81 8.54
C GLU A 71 -47.37 14.44 9.92
N GLN A 72 -46.89 13.82 11.01
CA GLN A 72 -47.05 14.30 12.40
C GLN A 72 -45.71 14.31 13.15
N PRO A 73 -44.79 15.25 12.83
CA PRO A 73 -43.46 15.25 13.42
C PRO A 73 -43.48 15.74 14.87
N SER A 74 -43.02 14.89 15.78
CA SER A 74 -42.75 15.28 17.18
C SER A 74 -41.67 16.38 17.26
N ALA A 75 -41.60 17.10 18.38
CA ALA A 75 -40.58 18.15 18.57
C ALA A 75 -39.14 17.63 18.38
N GLN A 76 -38.88 16.38 18.79
CA GLN A 76 -37.58 15.71 18.63
C GLN A 76 -37.25 15.42 17.15
N VAL A 77 -38.23 15.09 16.31
CA VAL A 77 -38.04 14.88 14.87
C VAL A 77 -37.65 16.18 14.18
N LYS A 78 -38.26 17.32 14.57
CA LYS A 78 -37.92 18.63 14.02
C LYS A 78 -36.49 19.06 14.34
N GLU A 79 -36.04 18.83 15.57
CA GLU A 79 -34.66 19.11 16.00
C GLU A 79 -33.67 18.23 15.23
N ARG A 80 -33.92 16.92 15.16
CA ARG A 80 -33.08 15.98 14.40
C ARG A 80 -33.02 16.32 12.91
N ARG A 81 -34.13 16.73 12.31
CA ARG A 81 -34.18 17.21 10.92
C ARG A 81 -33.29 18.44 10.70
N SER A 82 -33.27 19.38 11.64
CA SER A 82 -32.38 20.55 11.56
C SER A 82 -30.91 20.12 11.57
N VAL A 83 -30.53 19.28 12.53
CA VAL A 83 -29.14 18.78 12.66
C VAL A 83 -28.70 18.03 11.39
N ILE A 84 -29.56 17.17 10.84
CA ILE A 84 -29.23 16.43 9.61
C ILE A 84 -29.14 17.37 8.41
N ARG A 85 -29.99 18.39 8.32
CA ARG A 85 -29.91 19.41 7.27
C ARG A 85 -28.56 20.13 7.33
N ASP A 86 -28.12 20.54 8.51
CA ASP A 86 -26.83 21.21 8.70
C ASP A 86 -25.66 20.27 8.36
N GLN A 87 -25.78 18.96 8.68
CA GLN A 87 -24.78 17.97 8.26
C GLN A 87 -24.74 17.78 6.74
N VAL A 88 -25.90 17.80 6.08
CA VAL A 88 -26.01 17.67 4.62
C VAL A 88 -25.35 18.87 3.93
N THR A 89 -25.61 20.10 4.38
CA THR A 89 -24.98 21.30 3.80
C THR A 89 -23.47 21.29 3.98
N MET A 90 -22.98 20.97 5.18
CA MET A 90 -21.54 20.83 5.45
C MET A 90 -20.88 19.76 4.57
N LEU A 91 -21.50 18.59 4.42
CA LEU A 91 -20.99 17.52 3.56
C LEU A 91 -21.06 17.87 2.08
N GLN A 92 -22.08 18.62 1.64
CA GLN A 92 -22.19 19.12 0.27
C GLN A 92 -21.03 20.04 -0.06
N ASP A 93 -20.74 21.03 0.80
CA ASP A 93 -19.65 21.98 0.59
C ASP A 93 -18.29 21.27 0.52
N GLU A 94 -18.06 20.27 1.38
CA GLU A 94 -16.85 19.46 1.36
C GLU A 94 -16.70 18.63 0.07
N VAL A 95 -17.78 17.99 -0.38
CA VAL A 95 -17.81 17.19 -1.62
C VAL A 95 -17.59 18.09 -2.82
N GLU A 96 -18.24 19.25 -2.89
CA GLU A 96 -18.05 20.21 -3.98
C GLU A 96 -16.61 20.72 -4.04
N LYS A 97 -16.03 21.07 -2.89
CA LYS A 97 -14.64 21.53 -2.81
C LYS A 97 -13.68 20.45 -3.34
N MET A 98 -13.78 19.22 -2.83
CA MET A 98 -12.91 18.12 -3.26
C MET A 98 -13.14 17.73 -4.74
N THR A 99 -14.38 17.86 -5.23
CA THR A 99 -14.70 17.59 -6.64
C THR A 99 -14.05 18.62 -7.55
N LYS A 100 -14.06 19.90 -7.18
CA LYS A 100 -13.37 20.98 -7.91
C LYS A 100 -11.86 20.74 -7.94
N GLU A 101 -11.26 20.46 -6.78
CA GLU A 101 -9.83 20.13 -6.67
C GLU A 101 -9.45 18.93 -7.57
N TRP A 102 -10.24 17.86 -7.55
CA TRP A 102 -10.04 16.69 -8.42
C TRP A 102 -10.19 17.01 -9.91
N GLN A 103 -11.18 17.80 -10.30
CA GLN A 103 -11.38 18.21 -11.70
C GLN A 103 -10.21 19.07 -12.20
N ASP A 104 -9.70 19.98 -11.38
CA ASP A 104 -8.55 20.82 -11.70
C ASP A 104 -7.28 19.98 -11.87
N GLU A 105 -7.01 19.06 -10.95
CA GLU A 105 -5.88 18.11 -11.05
C GLU A 105 -5.98 17.26 -12.33
N ARG A 106 -7.16 16.69 -12.60
CA ARG A 106 -7.38 15.89 -13.81
C ARG A 106 -7.24 16.71 -15.09
N GLY A 107 -7.71 17.95 -15.08
CA GLY A 107 -7.56 18.89 -16.20
C GLY A 107 -6.08 19.15 -16.52
N LYS A 108 -5.24 19.35 -15.49
CA LYS A 108 -3.78 19.51 -15.65
C LYS A 108 -3.15 18.26 -16.25
N LEU A 109 -3.51 17.06 -15.77
CA LEU A 109 -3.00 15.80 -16.29
C LEU A 109 -3.35 15.58 -17.76
N THR A 110 -4.58 15.94 -18.15
CA THR A 110 -5.06 15.80 -19.53
C THR A 110 -4.28 16.73 -20.46
N LYS A 111 -4.06 17.99 -20.06
CA LYS A 111 -3.22 18.94 -20.81
C LYS A 111 -1.79 18.43 -21.01
N VAL A 112 -1.17 17.88 -19.96
CA VAL A 112 0.19 17.29 -20.06
C VAL A 112 0.20 16.11 -21.03
N LYS A 113 -0.83 15.26 -21.01
CA LYS A 113 -0.96 14.13 -21.93
C LYS A 113 -1.04 14.61 -23.38
N ASP A 114 -1.92 15.57 -23.66
CA ASP A 114 -2.13 16.09 -25.02
C ASP A 114 -0.86 16.74 -25.58
N LEU A 115 -0.13 17.50 -24.74
CA LEU A 115 1.15 18.10 -25.13
C LEU A 115 2.23 17.05 -25.40
N LYS A 116 2.28 15.97 -24.61
CA LYS A 116 3.21 14.86 -24.87
C LYS A 116 2.89 14.12 -26.16
N GLU A 117 1.61 13.94 -26.47
CA GLU A 117 1.16 13.32 -27.72
C GLU A 117 1.51 14.20 -28.93
N GLN A 118 1.31 15.51 -28.83
CA GLN A 118 1.75 16.47 -29.85
C GLN A 118 3.27 16.44 -30.02
N LEU A 119 4.03 16.41 -28.92
CA LEU A 119 5.49 16.33 -28.95
C LEU A 119 5.97 15.03 -29.63
N ALA A 120 5.37 13.88 -29.31
CA ALA A 120 5.69 12.61 -29.95
C ALA A 120 5.41 12.66 -31.46
N THR A 121 4.25 13.22 -31.84
CA THR A 121 3.87 13.42 -33.24
C THR A 121 4.89 14.30 -33.97
N LYS A 122 5.30 15.43 -33.37
CA LYS A 122 6.27 16.35 -33.95
C LYS A 122 7.68 15.78 -34.05
N LYS A 123 8.10 14.97 -33.07
CA LYS A 123 9.36 14.22 -33.14
C LYS A 123 9.35 13.22 -34.30
N HIS A 124 8.25 12.49 -34.46
CA HIS A 124 8.09 11.57 -35.58
C HIS A 124 8.06 12.30 -36.94
N GLU A 125 7.32 13.40 -37.05
CA GLU A 125 7.32 14.24 -38.27
C GLU A 125 8.72 14.73 -38.63
N MET A 126 9.53 15.10 -37.64
CA MET A 126 10.92 15.54 -37.82
C MET A 126 11.82 14.40 -38.31
N GLU A 127 11.69 13.20 -37.74
CA GLU A 127 12.43 12.00 -38.20
C GLU A 127 12.06 11.61 -39.64
N VAL A 128 10.77 11.69 -39.99
CA VAL A 128 10.28 11.44 -41.35
C VAL A 128 10.81 12.49 -42.33
N ALA A 129 10.76 13.78 -41.97
CA ALA A 129 11.30 14.86 -42.80
C ALA A 129 12.81 14.69 -43.04
N ARG A 130 13.56 14.33 -41.98
CA ARG A 130 15.00 14.04 -42.08
C ARG A 130 15.28 12.86 -43.02
N SER A 131 14.48 11.80 -42.94
CA SER A 131 14.62 10.61 -43.78
C SER A 131 14.27 10.88 -45.25
N ARG A 132 13.39 11.85 -45.52
CA ARG A 132 13.00 12.29 -46.88
C ARG A 132 13.97 13.31 -47.50
N GLY A 133 14.93 13.82 -46.73
CA GLY A 133 15.83 14.89 -47.18
C GLY A 133 15.24 16.30 -47.08
N ASP A 134 14.08 16.47 -46.45
CA ASP A 134 13.42 17.76 -46.23
C ASP A 134 14.05 18.50 -45.03
N PHE A 135 15.31 18.93 -45.18
CA PHE A 135 16.09 19.52 -44.08
C PHE A 135 15.52 20.85 -43.56
N ASN A 136 14.86 21.65 -44.39
CA ASN A 136 14.22 22.90 -43.97
C ASN A 136 13.14 22.63 -42.91
N LYS A 137 12.22 21.71 -43.19
CA LYS A 137 11.14 21.33 -42.29
C LYS A 137 11.67 20.65 -41.03
N ALA A 138 12.71 19.81 -41.16
CA ALA A 138 13.36 19.19 -40.02
C ALA A 138 14.02 20.24 -39.10
N GLY A 139 14.66 21.27 -39.65
CA GLY A 139 15.27 22.37 -38.90
C GLY A 139 14.25 23.22 -38.13
N GLU A 140 13.13 23.56 -38.77
CA GLU A 140 12.02 24.29 -38.12
C GLU A 140 11.43 23.50 -36.94
N LEU A 141 11.23 22.19 -37.11
CA LEU A 141 10.71 21.34 -36.04
C LEU A 141 11.72 21.19 -34.89
N LEU A 142 13.00 20.97 -35.22
CA LEU A 142 14.07 20.74 -34.24
C LEU A 142 14.36 21.98 -33.39
N HIS A 143 14.36 23.18 -33.98
CA HIS A 143 14.75 24.41 -33.28
C HIS A 143 13.57 25.32 -32.89
N GLY A 144 12.38 25.10 -33.45
CA GLY A 144 11.19 25.91 -33.15
C GLY A 144 10.17 25.14 -32.30
N THR A 145 9.47 24.20 -32.93
CA THR A 145 8.26 23.60 -32.35
C THR A 145 8.55 22.61 -31.22
N ILE A 146 9.54 21.72 -31.39
CA ILE A 146 9.86 20.69 -30.39
C ILE A 146 10.35 21.32 -29.07
N PRO A 147 11.33 22.26 -29.05
CA PRO A 147 11.79 22.88 -27.81
C PRO A 147 10.69 23.64 -27.08
N ARG A 148 9.79 24.32 -27.81
CA ARG A 148 8.64 25.01 -27.23
C ARG A 148 7.68 24.04 -26.54
N LEU A 149 7.37 22.91 -27.17
CA LEU A 149 6.51 21.89 -26.56
C LEU A 149 7.18 21.22 -25.36
N GLU A 150 8.49 20.98 -25.42
CA GLU A 150 9.28 20.43 -24.30
C GLU A 150 9.25 21.36 -23.08
N GLN A 151 9.44 22.67 -23.29
CA GLN A 151 9.31 23.67 -22.21
C GLN A 151 7.91 23.68 -21.60
N GLN A 152 6.85 23.70 -22.43
CA GLN A 152 5.47 23.69 -21.94
C GLN A 152 5.14 22.44 -21.11
N VAL A 153 5.65 21.27 -21.51
CA VAL A 153 5.51 20.03 -20.73
C VAL A 153 6.25 20.16 -19.40
N GLN A 154 7.48 20.68 -19.43
CA GLN A 154 8.30 20.84 -18.24
C GLN A 154 7.66 21.78 -17.21
N ASP A 155 7.14 22.94 -17.65
CA ASP A 155 6.49 23.94 -16.80
C ASP A 155 5.27 23.34 -16.08
N LEU A 156 4.40 22.66 -16.81
CA LEU A 156 3.21 22.01 -16.25
C LEU A 156 3.58 20.83 -15.32
N GLU A 157 4.66 20.12 -15.61
CA GLU A 157 5.15 19.05 -14.76
C GLU A 157 5.77 19.57 -13.46
N THR A 158 6.45 20.73 -13.48
CA THR A 158 6.96 21.38 -12.28
C THR A 158 5.82 21.90 -11.41
N ASP A 159 4.82 22.56 -11.99
CA ASP A 159 3.63 23.05 -11.27
C ASP A 159 2.85 21.91 -10.61
N THR A 160 2.83 20.76 -11.27
CA THR A 160 2.21 19.57 -10.72
C THR A 160 3.03 19.04 -9.54
N SER A 161 4.36 19.09 -9.54
CA SER A 161 5.22 18.42 -8.54
C SER A 161 5.26 19.11 -7.18
N THR A 162 5.02 20.42 -7.10
CA THR A 162 5.13 21.25 -5.88
C THR A 162 3.91 21.21 -4.95
N ALA A 163 2.78 20.65 -5.40
CA ALA A 163 1.57 20.57 -4.57
C ALA A 163 1.66 19.40 -3.57
N THR A 164 1.96 19.70 -2.30
CA THR A 164 1.84 18.77 -1.17
C THR A 164 0.38 18.63 -0.76
N GLY A 165 -0.21 17.43 -0.91
CA GLY A 165 -1.61 17.14 -0.53
C GLY A 165 -2.53 16.70 -1.67
N LYS A 166 -2.00 15.98 -2.67
CA LYS A 166 -2.78 15.57 -3.84
C LYS A 166 -3.79 14.47 -3.54
N LEU A 167 -4.93 14.56 -4.20
CA LEU A 167 -5.96 13.51 -4.20
C LEU A 167 -5.60 12.38 -5.17
N LEU A 168 -4.73 12.64 -6.14
CA LEU A 168 -4.33 11.70 -7.19
C LEU A 168 -2.82 11.46 -7.19
N ASP A 169 -2.42 10.19 -7.20
CA ASP A 169 -1.05 9.82 -7.52
C ASP A 169 -0.79 9.92 -9.03
N HIS A 170 0.32 10.56 -9.41
CA HIS A 170 0.65 10.80 -10.83
C HIS A 170 1.83 9.97 -11.34
N ALA A 171 2.52 9.28 -10.43
CA ALA A 171 3.73 8.56 -10.73
C ALA A 171 3.71 7.13 -10.16
N VAL A 172 4.28 6.20 -10.92
CA VAL A 172 4.56 4.85 -10.42
C VAL A 172 5.79 4.92 -9.53
N THR A 173 5.62 4.55 -8.27
CA THR A 173 6.68 4.46 -7.25
C THR A 173 7.07 2.99 -7.02
N ALA A 174 8.15 2.77 -6.28
CA ALA A 174 8.54 1.44 -5.83
C ALA A 174 7.42 0.74 -5.03
N GLU A 175 6.62 1.50 -4.27
CA GLU A 175 5.49 0.96 -3.52
C GLU A 175 4.37 0.44 -4.43
N THR A 176 4.07 1.14 -5.53
CA THR A 176 3.07 0.70 -6.51
C THR A 176 3.48 -0.63 -7.13
N ILE A 177 4.76 -0.78 -7.48
CA ILE A 177 5.31 -2.06 -7.98
C ILE A 177 5.22 -3.15 -6.92
N ALA A 178 5.59 -2.86 -5.66
CA ALA A 178 5.47 -3.84 -4.57
C ALA A 178 4.02 -4.28 -4.34
N LYS A 179 3.03 -3.38 -4.47
CA LYS A 179 1.60 -3.72 -4.40
C LYS A 179 1.19 -4.69 -5.52
N VAL A 180 1.70 -4.50 -6.74
CA VAL A 180 1.43 -5.41 -7.88
C VAL A 180 2.07 -6.77 -7.64
N VAL A 181 3.36 -6.82 -7.26
CA VAL A 181 4.05 -8.09 -6.95
C VAL A 181 3.38 -8.84 -5.80
N ALA A 182 2.95 -8.14 -4.76
CA ALA A 182 2.21 -8.72 -3.64
C ALA A 182 0.91 -9.39 -4.11
N ARG A 183 0.17 -8.75 -5.02
CA ARG A 183 -1.05 -9.33 -5.61
C ARG A 183 -0.74 -10.55 -6.46
N HIS A 184 0.35 -10.51 -7.24
CA HIS A 184 0.74 -11.59 -8.14
C HIS A 184 1.22 -12.84 -7.38
N THR A 185 1.93 -12.64 -6.27
CA THR A 185 2.60 -13.72 -5.52
C THR A 185 1.85 -14.13 -4.25
N GLY A 186 0.88 -13.32 -3.79
CA GLY A 186 0.23 -13.47 -2.49
C GLY A 186 1.11 -13.12 -1.29
N ILE A 187 2.34 -12.63 -1.53
CA ILE A 187 3.27 -12.25 -0.47
C ILE A 187 2.89 -10.86 0.06
N PRO A 188 2.75 -10.67 1.39
CA PRO A 188 2.36 -9.37 1.92
C PRO A 188 3.43 -8.29 1.65
N ILE A 189 2.97 -7.07 1.36
CA ILE A 189 3.81 -5.91 0.98
C ILE A 189 4.90 -5.64 2.03
N THR A 190 4.58 -5.83 3.32
CA THR A 190 5.52 -5.64 4.44
C THR A 190 6.81 -6.45 4.32
N LYS A 191 6.77 -7.59 3.63
CA LYS A 191 7.94 -8.43 3.35
C LYS A 191 8.76 -7.91 2.17
N LEU A 192 8.09 -7.30 1.19
CA LEU A 192 8.70 -6.82 -0.05
C LEU A 192 9.50 -5.52 0.18
N THR A 193 9.01 -4.64 1.06
CA THR A 193 9.64 -3.33 1.33
C THR A 193 10.83 -3.41 2.30
N GLY A 194 11.24 -4.62 2.74
CA GLY A 194 12.36 -4.80 3.68
C GLY A 194 12.11 -4.29 5.11
N GLN A 195 10.94 -3.71 5.39
CA GLN A 195 10.52 -3.31 6.73
C GLN A 195 10.50 -4.49 7.70
N GLU A 196 10.21 -5.71 7.20
CA GLU A 196 10.34 -6.93 8.01
C GLU A 196 11.79 -7.12 8.52
N GLY A 197 12.81 -6.85 7.71
CA GLY A 197 14.21 -6.97 8.12
C GLY A 197 14.58 -6.00 9.26
N GLN A 198 14.20 -4.74 9.15
CA GLN A 198 14.39 -3.76 10.23
C GLN A 198 13.61 -4.13 11.49
N LYS A 199 12.38 -4.63 11.34
CA LYS A 199 11.59 -5.15 12.47
C LYS A 199 12.25 -6.36 13.14
N LEU A 200 12.88 -7.25 12.37
CA LEU A 200 13.60 -8.40 12.92
C LEU A 200 14.88 -7.98 13.66
N LEU A 201 15.56 -6.93 13.19
CA LEU A 201 16.70 -6.34 13.89
C LEU A 201 16.24 -5.70 15.21
N ALA A 202 15.20 -4.87 15.18
CA ALA A 202 14.62 -4.19 16.35
C ALA A 202 13.73 -5.09 17.25
N MET A 203 13.62 -6.38 16.94
CA MET A 203 12.69 -7.30 17.63
C MET A 203 13.01 -7.43 19.12
N GLU A 204 14.29 -7.55 19.47
CA GLU A 204 14.74 -7.69 20.86
C GLU A 204 14.34 -6.48 21.70
N ASP A 205 14.60 -5.27 21.19
CA ASP A 205 14.24 -4.02 21.87
C ASP A 205 12.72 -3.87 22.00
N THR A 206 11.97 -4.27 20.96
CA THR A 206 10.50 -4.25 21.00
C THR A 206 9.97 -5.19 22.09
N LEU A 207 10.56 -6.37 22.25
CA LEU A 207 10.18 -7.34 23.28
C LEU A 207 10.57 -6.89 24.70
N ARG A 208 11.73 -6.22 24.85
CA ARG A 208 12.20 -5.64 26.12
C ARG A 208 11.23 -4.62 26.70
N THR A 209 10.52 -3.86 25.86
CA THR A 209 9.51 -2.90 26.36
C THR A 209 8.35 -3.56 27.11
N ARG A 210 8.10 -4.85 26.87
CA ARG A 210 6.96 -5.59 27.42
C ARG A 210 7.39 -6.58 28.51
N VAL A 211 8.54 -7.22 28.33
CA VAL A 211 9.07 -8.23 29.25
C VAL A 211 10.29 -7.67 29.96
N VAL A 212 10.18 -7.46 31.27
CA VAL A 212 11.24 -6.90 32.10
C VAL A 212 12.09 -8.03 32.70
N GLY A 213 13.41 -7.92 32.60
CA GLY A 213 14.37 -8.76 33.34
C GLY A 213 14.65 -10.16 32.77
N GLN A 214 14.33 -10.43 31.50
CA GLN A 214 14.51 -11.74 30.84
C GLN A 214 15.35 -11.64 29.54
N ASP A 215 16.42 -10.85 29.54
CA ASP A 215 17.19 -10.53 28.33
C ASP A 215 17.69 -11.76 27.56
N HIS A 216 18.24 -12.76 28.25
CA HIS A 216 18.76 -13.98 27.62
C HIS A 216 17.66 -14.80 26.91
N ALA A 217 16.46 -14.84 27.49
CA ALA A 217 15.33 -15.54 26.87
C ALA A 217 14.81 -14.78 25.65
N LEU A 218 14.78 -13.44 25.71
CA LEU A 218 14.37 -12.60 24.58
C LEU A 218 15.34 -12.71 23.41
N GLU A 219 16.66 -12.68 23.68
CA GLU A 219 17.70 -12.86 22.66
C GLU A 219 17.60 -14.24 21.99
N SER A 220 17.42 -15.29 22.78
CA SER A 220 17.25 -16.66 22.26
C SER A 220 16.04 -16.79 21.33
N VAL A 221 14.92 -16.15 21.70
CA VAL A 221 13.70 -16.14 20.89
C VAL A 221 13.90 -15.32 19.60
N ALA A 222 14.46 -14.12 19.71
CA ALA A 222 14.70 -13.26 18.55
C ALA A 222 15.68 -13.90 17.55
N ASN A 223 16.76 -14.51 18.03
CA ASN A 223 17.72 -15.22 17.19
C ASN A 223 17.11 -16.41 16.47
N CYS A 224 16.29 -17.20 17.15
CA CYS A 224 15.57 -18.32 16.53
C CYS A 224 14.59 -17.83 15.45
N VAL A 225 13.89 -16.71 15.68
CA VAL A 225 12.96 -16.13 14.70
C VAL A 225 13.71 -15.53 13.52
N ARG A 226 14.82 -14.82 13.74
CA ARG A 226 15.72 -14.34 12.69
C ARG A 226 16.21 -15.51 11.84
N LEU A 227 16.69 -16.59 12.47
CA LEU A 227 17.17 -17.80 11.79
C LEU A 227 16.07 -18.44 10.94
N SER A 228 14.86 -18.59 11.48
CA SER A 228 13.72 -19.13 10.73
C SER A 228 13.37 -18.28 9.51
N ARG A 229 13.51 -16.95 9.62
CA ARG A 229 13.25 -16.00 8.53
C ARG A 229 14.36 -15.93 7.49
N THR A 230 15.60 -16.32 7.81
CA THR A 230 16.71 -16.40 6.82
C THR A 230 16.57 -17.58 5.85
N GLY A 231 15.65 -18.53 6.10
CA GLY A 231 15.48 -19.72 5.26
C GLY A 231 16.58 -20.77 5.45
N LEU A 232 17.48 -20.60 6.42
CA LEU A 232 18.50 -21.58 6.81
C LEU A 232 17.91 -22.82 7.52
N GLN A 233 16.61 -22.84 7.80
CA GLN A 233 15.89 -23.98 8.36
C GLN A 233 15.21 -24.83 7.28
N ALA A 234 15.18 -26.14 7.48
CA ALA A 234 14.44 -27.06 6.62
C ALA A 234 12.93 -26.73 6.62
N LYS A 235 12.30 -26.73 5.44
CA LYS A 235 10.89 -26.34 5.23
C LYS A 235 9.87 -27.16 6.04
N ASP A 236 10.25 -28.35 6.49
CA ASP A 236 9.38 -29.29 7.22
C ASP A 236 9.45 -29.13 8.75
N LYS A 237 10.24 -28.18 9.26
CA LYS A 237 10.40 -27.93 10.70
C LYS A 237 9.54 -26.76 11.18
N THR A 238 9.16 -26.79 12.45
CA THR A 238 8.49 -25.67 13.12
C THR A 238 9.42 -24.46 13.20
N LEU A 239 8.84 -23.25 13.28
CA LEU A 239 9.61 -21.98 13.34
C LEU A 239 10.62 -21.95 14.50
N GLY A 240 10.26 -22.57 15.61
CA GLY A 240 11.10 -22.73 16.80
C GLY A 240 10.32 -23.45 17.91
N ASN A 241 11.01 -24.31 18.66
CA ASN A 241 10.46 -24.94 19.85
C ASN A 241 11.19 -24.36 21.06
N PHE A 242 10.45 -23.73 21.97
CA PHE A 242 11.01 -23.12 23.18
C PHE A 242 10.46 -23.85 24.40
N LEU A 243 11.38 -24.23 25.29
CA LEU A 243 11.06 -24.72 26.62
C LEU A 243 11.42 -23.60 27.61
N PHE A 244 10.41 -22.99 28.20
CA PHE A 244 10.61 -21.95 29.22
C PHE A 244 10.67 -22.61 30.60
N LEU A 245 11.83 -22.53 31.25
CA LEU A 245 12.07 -23.06 32.59
C LEU A 245 12.28 -21.88 33.56
N GLY A 246 11.60 -21.88 34.70
CA GLY A 246 11.78 -20.84 35.72
C GLY A 246 10.88 -21.04 36.95
N PRO A 247 11.20 -20.39 38.08
CA PRO A 247 10.38 -20.47 39.29
C PRO A 247 8.96 -19.97 39.04
N SER A 248 7.98 -20.53 39.76
CA SER A 248 6.59 -20.11 39.64
C SER A 248 6.46 -18.63 40.02
N GLY A 249 5.81 -17.84 39.15
CA GLY A 249 5.52 -16.42 39.41
C GLY A 249 6.45 -15.38 38.76
N VAL A 250 7.63 -15.76 38.22
CA VAL A 250 8.57 -14.80 37.59
C VAL A 250 8.37 -14.57 36.07
N GLY A 251 7.17 -14.80 35.55
CA GLY A 251 6.85 -14.43 34.16
C GLY A 251 6.79 -15.57 33.14
N VAL A 252 6.88 -16.85 33.54
CA VAL A 252 6.53 -18.00 32.66
C VAL A 252 5.06 -17.90 32.18
N SER A 253 4.22 -17.15 32.89
CA SER A 253 2.85 -16.78 32.53
C SER A 253 2.74 -15.60 31.54
N GLN A 254 3.81 -14.82 31.32
CA GLN A 254 3.86 -13.72 30.34
C GLN A 254 4.15 -14.21 28.91
N ARG A 255 4.04 -15.52 28.63
CA ARG A 255 4.12 -16.15 27.29
C ARG A 255 3.27 -15.45 26.21
N ARG A 256 2.15 -14.84 26.61
CA ARG A 256 1.27 -14.10 25.69
C ARG A 256 1.95 -12.86 25.12
N GLN A 257 2.85 -12.20 25.86
CA GLN A 257 3.51 -10.98 25.42
C GLN A 257 4.55 -11.24 24.32
N VAL A 258 5.30 -12.35 24.43
CA VAL A 258 6.24 -12.80 23.40
C VAL A 258 5.49 -13.23 22.12
N ALA A 259 4.38 -13.98 22.27
CA ALA A 259 3.55 -14.38 21.14
C ALA A 259 2.93 -13.18 20.40
N VAL A 260 2.49 -12.15 21.13
CA VAL A 260 1.92 -10.91 20.58
C VAL A 260 2.99 -9.98 19.99
N GLY A 261 4.25 -10.08 20.43
CA GLY A 261 5.38 -9.37 19.80
C GLY A 261 5.85 -10.02 18.49
N LEU A 262 5.68 -11.33 18.35
CA LEU A 262 6.07 -12.11 17.17
C LEU A 262 4.99 -12.19 16.09
N PHE A 263 3.72 -12.15 16.49
CA PHE A 263 2.58 -12.20 15.60
C PHE A 263 1.63 -11.06 15.93
N ASP A 264 1.49 -10.11 15.00
CA ASP A 264 0.58 -8.94 15.08
C ASP A 264 -0.91 -9.31 15.30
N ARG A 265 -1.27 -10.61 15.41
CA ARG A 265 -2.62 -11.09 15.76
C ARG A 265 -2.59 -12.26 16.76
N PHE A 266 -3.56 -12.22 17.67
CA PHE A 266 -3.84 -13.21 18.71
C PHE A 266 -4.08 -14.62 18.14
N ALA A 267 -3.04 -15.45 18.06
CA ALA A 267 -3.16 -16.89 17.89
C ALA A 267 -2.21 -17.60 18.87
N CYS A 268 -2.50 -17.49 20.16
CA CYS A 268 -1.81 -18.26 21.20
C CYS A 268 -2.74 -19.41 21.63
N ALA A 269 -2.40 -20.64 21.24
CA ALA A 269 -3.04 -21.84 21.76
C ALA A 269 -2.29 -22.29 23.03
N SER A 270 -3.01 -22.46 24.14
CA SER A 270 -2.45 -22.94 25.41
C SER A 270 -2.99 -24.33 25.73
N ALA A 271 -2.11 -25.30 25.93
CA ALA A 271 -2.47 -26.61 26.44
C ALA A 271 -1.93 -26.77 27.87
N SER A 272 -2.77 -27.23 28.80
CA SER A 272 -2.35 -27.58 30.16
C SER A 272 -2.02 -29.06 30.24
N MET A 273 -0.79 -29.41 30.61
CA MET A 273 -0.36 -30.80 30.75
C MET A 273 -0.90 -31.46 32.04
N ALA A 274 -1.39 -30.68 33.00
CA ALA A 274 -1.91 -31.21 34.27
C ALA A 274 -3.17 -32.09 34.13
N GLY A 275 -3.82 -32.10 32.95
CA GLY A 275 -5.04 -32.89 32.69
C GLY A 275 -4.94 -33.86 31.51
N CYS A 276 -3.76 -34.04 30.89
CA CYS A 276 -3.61 -34.88 29.69
C CYS A 276 -2.74 -36.11 29.98
N ALA A 277 -3.39 -37.24 30.30
CA ALA A 277 -2.69 -38.51 30.59
C ALA A 277 -2.25 -39.29 29.34
N CYS A 278 -2.61 -38.88 28.12
CA CYS A 278 -2.24 -39.58 26.89
C CYS A 278 -2.03 -38.58 25.76
N LEU A 279 -0.80 -38.44 25.25
CA LEU A 279 -0.55 -37.68 24.02
C LEU A 279 0.64 -38.27 23.26
N ASN A 280 0.35 -39.33 22.49
CA ASN A 280 1.16 -39.68 21.33
C ASN A 280 0.79 -38.74 20.18
N GLN A 281 1.77 -37.93 19.76
CA GLN A 281 1.82 -37.18 18.50
C GLN A 281 0.58 -36.35 18.11
N VAL A 282 0.54 -35.08 18.53
CA VAL A 282 -0.21 -34.04 17.80
C VAL A 282 0.78 -33.16 17.04
N ARG A 283 0.81 -33.32 15.71
CA ARG A 283 1.48 -32.38 14.80
C ARG A 283 0.58 -31.15 14.62
N VAL A 284 0.84 -30.07 15.35
CA VAL A 284 0.24 -28.75 15.06
C VAL A 284 1.27 -27.91 14.30
N LYS A 285 0.85 -27.33 13.17
CA LYS A 285 1.65 -26.38 12.34
C LYS A 285 1.75 -24.97 12.96
N SER A 286 1.77 -24.86 14.29
CA SER A 286 1.90 -23.60 15.02
C SER A 286 2.86 -23.77 16.20
N CYS A 287 3.48 -22.67 16.66
CA CYS A 287 4.40 -22.67 17.80
C CYS A 287 3.79 -23.40 19.01
N SER A 288 4.27 -24.60 19.28
CA SER A 288 3.89 -25.39 20.45
C SER A 288 4.80 -25.02 21.62
N CYS A 289 4.23 -24.35 22.62
CA CYS A 289 4.88 -24.11 23.92
C CYS A 289 4.62 -25.31 24.84
N PHE A 290 5.67 -26.06 25.20
CA PHE A 290 5.59 -27.11 26.22
C PHE A 290 6.04 -26.55 27.59
N ILE A 291 5.37 -26.96 28.66
CA ILE A 291 5.72 -26.63 30.05
C ILE A 291 5.87 -27.95 30.80
N SER A 292 7.03 -28.20 31.41
CA SER A 292 7.11 -29.14 32.54
C SER A 292 6.98 -28.37 33.84
N SER A 293 6.02 -28.78 34.66
CA SER A 293 5.87 -28.34 36.06
C SER A 293 7.02 -28.86 36.91
#